data_AF-A0A183F6J3-F1
#
_entry.id   AF-A0A183F6J3-F1
#
_cell.length_a   1.000
_cell.length_b   1.000
_cell.length_c   1.000
_cell.angle_alpha   90.00
_cell.angle_beta   90.00
_cell.angle_gamma   90.00
#
_symmetry.space_group_name_H-M   'P 1'
#
loop_
_entity.id
_entity.type
_entity.pdbx_description
1 polymer ?
#
loop_
_entity_poly.entity_id
_entity_poly.type
_entity_poly.pdbx_seq_one_letter_code
_entity_poly.pdbx_strand_id
1 'polypeptide(L)'
;MSDLSSCFHAIHPEGASPEERYIFGTTVLLISVGSIILNVLLAVVLCRSAAIEKSVRPHIVSMVAGSLLCLFTNCWILVPTILGQMIILDPYNVVLATPDTVGYLMVMFTTTTMAVDRFLIFFMPQVSSGE
;
A
#
# COMPACT_ATOMS: atom_id res chain seq x y z
N MET A 1 -20.20 -28.85 25.64
CA MET A 1 -19.29 -27.70 25.37
C MET A 1 -18.13 -28.08 24.45
N SER A 2 -17.81 -29.37 24.32
CA SER A 2 -16.88 -29.94 23.33
C SER A 2 -17.36 -29.83 21.88
N ASP A 3 -18.66 -29.98 21.65
CA ASP A 3 -19.18 -30.14 20.27
C ASP A 3 -19.19 -28.84 19.47
N LEU A 4 -19.35 -27.68 20.14
CA LEU A 4 -19.31 -26.37 19.48
C LEU A 4 -17.91 -26.01 19.00
N SER A 5 -16.87 -26.34 19.78
CA SER A 5 -15.47 -26.09 19.40
C SER A 5 -15.07 -26.99 18.22
N SER A 6 -15.50 -28.26 18.22
CA SER A 6 -15.26 -29.18 17.11
C SER A 6 -15.97 -28.76 15.82
N CYS A 7 -17.21 -28.26 15.90
CA CYS A 7 -17.92 -27.70 14.73
C CYS A 7 -17.26 -26.41 14.21
N PHE A 8 -16.83 -25.53 15.12
CA PHE A 8 -16.11 -24.31 14.75
C PHE A 8 -14.77 -24.63 14.06
N HIS A 9 -14.07 -25.65 14.54
CA HIS A 9 -12.81 -26.12 13.97
C HIS A 9 -12.98 -26.87 12.64
N ALA A 10 -14.12 -27.54 12.43
CA ALA A 10 -14.45 -28.17 11.15
C ALA A 10 -14.75 -27.14 10.05
N ILE A 11 -15.23 -25.95 10.42
CA ILE A 11 -15.52 -24.83 9.50
C ILE A 11 -14.29 -23.90 9.36
N HIS A 12 -13.44 -23.82 10.39
CA HIS A 12 -12.17 -23.09 10.41
C HIS A 12 -11.02 -24.08 10.63
N PRO A 13 -10.61 -24.84 9.59
CA PRO A 13 -9.50 -25.78 9.71
C PRO A 13 -8.26 -25.08 10.26
N GLU A 14 -7.44 -25.82 11.01
CA GLU A 14 -6.17 -25.32 11.56
C GLU A 14 -5.40 -24.55 10.49
N GLY A 15 -4.88 -23.40 10.90
CA GLY A 15 -4.39 -22.36 9.99
C GLY A 15 -3.44 -22.87 8.91
N ALA A 16 -3.27 -22.05 7.86
CA ALA A 16 -2.50 -22.37 6.66
C ALA A 16 -1.26 -23.23 6.94
N SER A 17 -1.03 -24.23 6.08
CA SER A 17 0.08 -25.15 6.24
C SER A 17 1.41 -24.36 6.34
N PRO A 18 2.40 -24.86 7.11
CA PRO A 18 3.66 -24.14 7.30
C PRO A 18 4.31 -23.75 5.96
N GLU A 19 4.24 -24.64 4.96
CA GLU A 19 4.78 -24.43 3.62
C GLU A 19 4.09 -23.27 2.89
N GLU A 20 2.76 -23.23 2.88
CA GLU A 20 1.99 -22.13 2.28
C GLU A 20 2.33 -20.78 2.94
N ARG A 21 2.50 -20.78 4.27
CA ARG A 21 2.86 -19.57 5.02
C ARG A 21 4.25 -19.07 4.65
N TYR A 22 5.24 -19.95 4.55
CA TYR A 22 6.59 -19.56 4.16
C TYR A 22 6.65 -19.06 2.72
N ILE A 23 5.96 -19.72 1.79
CA ILE A 23 5.90 -19.30 0.38
C ILE A 23 5.24 -17.92 0.28
N PHE A 24 4.07 -17.76 0.90
CA PHE A 24 3.34 -16.50 0.88
C PHE A 24 4.12 -15.38 1.57
N GLY A 25 4.62 -15.61 2.78
CA GLY A 25 5.36 -14.61 3.55
C GLY A 25 6.66 -14.18 2.87
N THR A 26 7.41 -15.12 2.27
CA THR A 26 8.62 -14.80 1.51
C THR A 26 8.29 -14.01 0.26
N THR A 27 7.21 -14.37 -0.45
CA THR A 27 6.74 -13.64 -1.63
C THR A 27 6.36 -12.20 -1.28
N VAL A 28 5.57 -12.01 -0.21
CA VAL A 28 5.18 -10.68 0.28
C VAL A 28 6.40 -9.86 0.70
N LEU A 29 7.38 -10.48 1.35
CA LEU A 29 8.64 -9.82 1.73
C LEU A 29 9.42 -9.35 0.50
N LEU A 30 9.62 -10.21 -0.52
CA LEU A 30 10.33 -9.86 -1.74
C LEU A 30 9.63 -8.73 -2.50
N ILE A 31 8.31 -8.80 -2.64
CA ILE A 31 7.51 -7.73 -3.26
C ILE A 31 7.67 -6.44 -2.48
N SER A 32 7.56 -6.48 -1.15
CA SER A 32 7.68 -5.29 -0.30
C SER A 32 9.05 -4.63 -0.43
N VAL A 33 10.14 -5.41 -0.42
CA VAL A 33 11.50 -4.90 -0.61
C VAL A 33 11.66 -4.26 -2.00
N GLY A 34 11.18 -4.93 -3.06
CA GLY A 34 11.20 -4.38 -4.41
C GLY A 34 10.42 -3.07 -4.51
N SER A 35 9.22 -3.00 -3.92
CA SER A 35 8.40 -1.80 -3.88
C SER A 35 9.05 -0.66 -3.10
N ILE A 36 9.74 -0.94 -1.98
CA ILE A 36 10.51 0.08 -1.24
C ILE A 36 11.61 0.66 -2.13
N ILE A 37 12.40 -0.20 -2.79
CA ILE A 37 13.49 0.25 -3.66
C ILE A 37 12.95 1.14 -4.78
N LEU A 38 11.87 0.72 -5.45
CA LEU A 38 11.25 1.50 -6.52
C LEU A 38 10.71 2.84 -6.04
N ASN A 39 10.06 2.89 -4.87
CA ASN A 39 9.57 4.15 -4.30
C ASN A 39 10.71 5.09 -3.91
N VAL A 40 11.81 4.57 -3.36
CA VAL A 40 13.01 5.36 -3.05
C VAL A 40 13.64 5.91 -4.33
N LEU A 41 13.79 5.09 -5.37
CA LEU A 41 14.30 5.54 -6.67
C LEU A 41 13.40 6.63 -7.27
N LEU A 42 12.08 6.46 -7.20
CA LEU A 42 11.12 7.45 -7.68
C LEU A 42 11.24 8.77 -6.89
N ALA A 43 11.39 8.70 -5.57
CA ALA A 43 11.64 9.88 -4.73
C ALA A 43 12.96 10.59 -5.11
N VAL A 44 14.03 9.83 -5.35
CA VAL A 44 15.33 10.39 -5.80
C VAL A 44 15.17 11.09 -7.15
N VAL A 45 14.45 10.49 -8.10
CA VAL A 45 14.18 11.09 -9.41
C VAL A 45 13.35 12.37 -9.25
N LEU A 46 12.32 12.37 -8.40
CA LEU A 46 11.52 13.57 -8.12
C LEU A 46 12.34 14.72 -7.54
N CYS A 47 13.27 14.42 -6.62
CA CYS A 47 14.11 15.43 -5.99
C CYS A 47 15.21 15.96 -6.93
N ARG A 48 15.77 15.11 -7.80
CA ARG A 48 16.92 15.47 -8.65
C ARG A 48 16.55 15.91 -10.05
N SER A 49 15.39 15.52 -10.57
CA SER A 49 15.01 15.76 -11.95
C SER A 49 14.00 16.88 -12.08
N ALA A 50 14.30 17.85 -12.95
CA ALA A 50 13.33 18.81 -13.46
C ALA A 50 12.48 18.23 -14.61
N ALA A 51 12.69 16.96 -15.00
CA ALA A 51 11.98 16.34 -16.12
C ALA A 51 10.49 16.09 -15.85
N ILE A 52 10.06 16.12 -14.59
CA ILE A 52 8.66 15.92 -14.21
C ILE A 52 7.95 17.28 -14.19
N GLU A 53 6.87 17.37 -14.96
CA GLU A 53 5.97 18.53 -15.00
C GLU A 53 5.53 18.95 -13.59
N LYS A 54 5.50 20.26 -13.33
CA LYS A 54 5.13 20.82 -12.02
C LYS A 54 3.71 20.44 -11.58
N SER A 55 2.78 20.28 -12.53
CA SER A 55 1.39 19.86 -12.27
C SER A 55 1.30 18.41 -11.77
N VAL A 56 2.15 17.52 -12.28
CA VAL A 56 2.12 16.09 -11.95
C VAL A 56 2.90 15.76 -10.69
N ARG A 57 3.96 16.53 -10.41
CA ARG A 57 4.83 16.34 -9.25
C ARG A 57 4.10 16.11 -7.91
N PRO A 58 3.09 16.92 -7.50
CA PRO A 58 2.39 16.69 -6.23
C PRO A 58 1.63 15.35 -6.20
N HIS A 59 1.06 14.92 -7.33
CA HIS A 59 0.42 13.60 -7.42
C HIS A 59 1.44 12.48 -7.21
N ILE A 60 2.61 12.54 -7.83
CA ILE A 60 3.63 11.50 -7.66
C ILE A 60 4.14 11.48 -6.21
N VAL A 61 4.34 12.64 -5.59
CA VAL A 61 4.73 12.73 -4.16
C VAL A 61 3.68 12.07 -3.26
N SER A 62 2.40 12.35 -3.49
CA SER A 62 1.30 11.73 -2.73
C SER A 62 1.22 10.21 -2.96
N MET A 63 1.46 9.72 -4.18
CA MET A 63 1.52 8.28 -4.47
C MET A 63 2.69 7.61 -3.75
N VAL A 64 3.87 8.22 -3.72
CA VAL A 64 5.04 7.70 -2.98
C VAL A 64 4.75 7.66 -1.49
N ALA A 65 4.19 8.73 -0.92
CA ALA A 65 3.82 8.78 0.49
C ALA A 65 2.80 7.69 0.86
N GLY A 66 1.72 7.55 0.08
CA GLY A 66 0.71 6.51 0.29
C GLY A 66 1.29 5.10 0.18
N SER A 67 2.16 4.86 -0.81
CA SER A 67 2.83 3.57 -1.00
C SER A 67 3.75 3.21 0.19
N LEU A 68 4.50 4.18 0.71
CA LEU A 68 5.37 3.97 1.86
C LEU A 68 4.57 3.66 3.14
N LEU A 69 3.38 4.25 3.31
CA LEU A 69 2.48 3.93 4.43
C LEU A 69 1.98 2.47 4.38
N CYS A 70 1.55 2.00 3.20
CA CYS A 70 1.17 0.60 3.03
C CYS A 70 2.36 -0.35 3.27
N LEU A 71 3.54 -0.01 2.74
CA LEU A 71 4.76 -0.81 2.92
C LEU A 71 5.20 -0.87 4.38
N PHE A 72 5.04 0.23 5.13
CA PHE A 72 5.31 0.25 6.56
C PHE A 72 4.46 -0.81 7.28
N THR A 73 3.15 -0.84 7.05
CA THR A 73 2.25 -1.83 7.67
C THR A 73 2.61 -3.26 7.25
N ASN A 74 2.93 -3.48 5.98
CA ASN A 74 3.34 -4.80 5.49
C ASN A 74 4.61 -5.31 6.19
N CYS A 75 5.61 -4.44 6.37
CA CYS A 75 6.86 -4.81 7.04
C CYS A 75 6.71 -4.96 8.55
N TRP A 76 5.86 -4.16 9.20
CA TRP A 76 5.76 -4.13 10.67
C TRP A 76 4.72 -5.10 11.25
N ILE A 77 3.71 -5.47 10.47
CA ILE A 77 2.61 -6.33 10.92
C ILE A 77 2.54 -7.59 10.08
N LEU A 78 2.30 -7.44 8.77
CA LEU A 78 1.92 -8.57 7.92
C LEU A 78 3.04 -9.61 7.84
N VAL A 79 4.27 -9.18 7.56
CA VAL A 79 5.43 -10.08 7.46
C VAL A 79 5.75 -10.76 8.80
N PRO A 80 5.88 -10.04 9.94
CA PRO A 80 6.08 -10.67 11.25
C PRO A 80 4.97 -11.63 11.67
N THR A 81 3.72 -11.33 11.32
CA THR A 81 2.57 -12.19 11.62
C THR A 81 2.60 -13.48 10.81
N ILE A 82 2.97 -13.41 9.53
CA ILE A 82 3.03 -14.58 8.64
C ILE A 82 4.26 -15.45 8.92
N LEU A 83 5.46 -14.86 8.90
CA LEU A 83 6.74 -15.60 8.99
C LEU A 83 7.18 -15.85 10.43
N GLY A 84 6.93 -14.90 11.34
CA GLY A 84 7.36 -14.97 12.74
C GLY A 84 6.29 -15.49 13.69
N GLN A 85 5.08 -15.79 13.20
CA GLN A 85 3.92 -16.15 14.02
C GLN A 85 3.64 -15.17 15.16
N MET A 86 4.01 -13.89 14.97
CA MET A 86 3.79 -12.87 15.99
C MET A 86 2.31 -12.52 16.06
N ILE A 87 1.74 -12.61 17.26
CA ILE A 87 0.36 -12.20 17.52
C ILE A 87 0.40 -10.78 18.09
N ILE A 88 -0.09 -9.82 17.34
CA ILE A 88 -0.27 -8.44 17.81
C ILE A 88 -1.66 -8.33 18.42
N LEU A 89 -1.72 -8.09 19.73
CA LEU A 89 -2.97 -7.94 20.46
C LEU A 89 -3.61 -6.57 20.20
N ASP A 90 -4.94 -6.54 20.27
CA ASP A 90 -5.67 -5.28 20.32
C ASP A 90 -5.34 -4.51 21.62
N PRO A 91 -5.29 -3.16 21.58
CA PRO A 91 -5.65 -2.27 20.48
C PRO A 91 -4.49 -1.97 19.50
N TYR A 92 -3.28 -2.49 19.75
CA TYR A 92 -2.09 -2.14 18.97
C TYR A 92 -2.21 -2.57 17.51
N ASN A 93 -2.83 -3.72 17.24
CA ASN A 93 -3.08 -4.20 15.88
C ASN A 93 -3.89 -3.18 15.06
N VAL A 94 -4.98 -2.65 15.63
CA VAL A 94 -5.84 -1.65 14.97
C VAL A 94 -5.06 -0.37 14.67
N VAL A 95 -4.30 0.14 15.64
CA VAL A 95 -3.51 1.37 15.47
C VAL A 95 -2.43 1.18 14.41
N LEU A 96 -1.71 0.07 14.46
CA LEU A 96 -0.63 -0.22 13.52
C LEU A 96 -1.16 -0.54 12.12
N ALA A 97 -2.38 -1.06 11.98
CA ALA A 97 -3.02 -1.33 10.69
C ALA A 97 -3.63 -0.08 10.04
N THR A 98 -3.90 0.98 10.81
CA THR A 98 -4.51 2.22 10.31
C THR A 98 -3.74 2.85 9.12
N PRO A 99 -2.39 2.94 9.14
CA PRO A 99 -1.62 3.43 8.00
C PRO A 99 -1.85 2.68 6.69
N ASP A 100 -2.23 1.39 6.71
CA ASP A 100 -2.52 0.64 5.49
C ASP A 100 -3.78 1.16 4.79
N THR A 101 -4.86 1.37 5.56
CA THR A 101 -6.10 1.94 5.03
C THR A 101 -5.88 3.37 4.54
N VAL A 102 -5.14 4.18 5.30
CA VAL A 102 -4.81 5.55 4.91
C VAL A 102 -3.96 5.58 3.64
N GLY A 103 -2.93 4.74 3.56
CA GLY A 103 -2.06 4.62 2.39
C GLY A 103 -2.84 4.20 1.15
N TYR A 104 -3.73 3.21 1.27
CA TYR A 104 -4.61 2.77 0.20
C TYR A 104 -5.53 3.89 -0.30
N LEU A 105 -6.18 4.61 0.62
CA LEU A 105 -7.03 5.75 0.28
C LEU A 105 -6.23 6.88 -0.40
N MET A 106 -5.02 7.17 0.08
CA MET A 106 -4.14 8.16 -0.54
C MET A 106 -3.81 7.78 -1.98
N VAL A 107 -3.45 6.53 -2.26
CA VAL A 107 -3.15 6.06 -3.61
C VAL A 107 -4.40 6.14 -4.51
N MET A 108 -5.56 5.70 -4.01
CA MET A 108 -6.82 5.75 -4.75
C MET A 108 -7.24 7.19 -5.11
N PHE A 109 -7.26 8.09 -4.13
CA PHE A 109 -7.62 9.49 -4.37
C PHE A 109 -6.61 10.19 -5.27
N THR A 110 -5.33 9.91 -5.10
CA THR A 110 -4.28 10.52 -5.94
C THR A 110 -4.40 10.09 -7.38
N THR A 111 -4.60 8.80 -7.65
CA THR A 111 -4.79 8.28 -9.02
C THR A 111 -6.06 8.82 -9.66
N THR A 112 -7.14 8.91 -8.91
CA THR A 112 -8.40 9.49 -9.40
C THR A 112 -8.24 10.97 -9.72
N THR A 113 -7.60 11.73 -8.84
CA THR A 113 -7.35 13.16 -9.05
C THR A 113 -6.41 13.38 -10.25
N MET A 114 -5.38 12.54 -10.41
CA MET A 114 -4.50 12.58 -11.57
C MET A 114 -5.25 12.31 -12.89
N ALA A 115 -6.20 11.37 -12.90
CA ALA A 115 -7.04 11.11 -14.07
C ALA A 115 -7.96 12.31 -14.39
N VAL A 116 -8.53 12.94 -13.36
CA VAL A 116 -9.35 14.15 -13.51
C VAL A 116 -8.51 15.32 -14.04
N ASP A 117 -7.30 15.54 -13.50
CA ASP A 117 -6.40 16.59 -13.98
C ASP A 117 -6.08 16.43 -15.47
N ARG A 118 -5.74 15.21 -15.89
CA ARG A 118 -5.49 14.91 -17.31
C ARG A 118 -6.74 15.04 -18.18
N PHE A 119 -7.92 14.68 -17.66
CA PHE A 119 -9.19 14.89 -18.36
C PHE A 119 -9.47 16.39 -18.55
N LEU A 120 -9.28 17.21 -17.52
CA LEU A 120 -9.51 18.66 -17.60
C LEU A 120 -8.55 19.33 -18.57
N ILE A 121 -7.26 18.97 -18.56
CA ILE A 121 -6.28 19.50 -19.52
C ILE A 121 -6.67 19.20 -20.97
N PHE A 122 -7.27 18.03 -21.23
CA PHE A 122 -7.67 17.63 -22.58
C PHE A 122 -8.99 18.27 -23.04
N PHE A 123 -9.98 18.39 -22.15
CA PHE A 123 -11.34 18.79 -22.50
C PHE A 123 -11.69 20.25 -22.15
N MET A 124 -10.92 20.93 -21.30
CA MET A 124 -11.10 22.37 -21.15
C MET A 124 -10.51 23.08 -22.36
N PRO A 125 -11.26 23.98 -23.02
CA PRO A 125 -10.67 24.83 -24.05
C PRO A 125 -9.52 25.59 -23.40
N GLN A 126 -8.34 25.53 -24.03
CA GLN A 126 -7.26 26.44 -23.68
C GLN A 126 -7.85 27.83 -23.81
N VAL A 127 -7.97 28.55 -22.70
CA VAL A 127 -8.23 29.98 -22.76
C VAL A 127 -7.00 30.55 -23.45
N SER A 128 -7.10 30.68 -24.76
CA SER A 128 -6.29 31.58 -25.56
C SER A 128 -6.50 32.93 -24.88
N SER A 129 -5.57 33.28 -23.99
CA SER A 129 -5.35 34.66 -23.62
C SER A 129 -4.92 35.29 -24.93
N GLY A 130 -5.87 35.94 -25.60
CA GLY A 130 -5.60 36.73 -26.78
C GLY A 130 -4.60 37.80 -26.40
N GLU A 131 -3.39 37.66 -26.92
CA GLU A 131 -2.46 38.74 -27.25
C GLU A 131 -1.86 38.42 -28.63
#